data_AF-A0A2V1CJS8-F1
#
_entry.id   AF-A0A2V1CJS8-F1
#
_cell.length_a   1.000
_cell.length_b   1.000
_cell.length_c   1.000
_cell.angle_alpha   90.00
_cell.angle_beta   90.00
_cell.angle_gamma   90.00
#
_symmetry.space_group_name_H-M   'P 1'
#
loop_
_entity.id
_entity.type
_entity.pdbx_description
1 polymer ?
#
loop_
_entity_poly.entity_id
_entity_poly.type
_entity_poly.pdbx_seq_one_letter_code
_entity_poly.pdbx_strand_id
1 'polypeptide(L)'
;LALPSTILAQVANETITPENSVNAKISPGNSKYEYVGCYSETTLNNGTNGMRTLNSGKTESVDTMTVESCLDYCNNDGYEFAGLEYTKECWCSHFLSGVAEKLDDSACDLACIGNTTQICGGALKLSVYTVKDSKKGAAGKVVRTAPVGSILALGI
;
A
#
# COMPACT_ATOMS: atom_id res chain seq x y z
N LEU A 1 54.36 -32.35 -0.87
CA LEU A 1 54.11 -31.35 0.21
C LEU A 1 53.72 -30.05 -0.46
N ALA A 2 52.74 -29.35 0.12
CA ALA A 2 51.68 -28.59 -0.54
C ALA A 2 52.04 -27.19 -1.08
N LEU A 3 51.06 -26.68 -1.85
CA LEU A 3 50.80 -25.40 -2.53
C LEU A 3 51.17 -24.10 -1.74
N PRO A 4 51.15 -22.91 -2.37
CA PRO A 4 49.87 -22.23 -2.60
C PRO A 4 49.68 -21.71 -4.03
N SER A 5 48.52 -22.06 -4.60
CA SER A 5 47.97 -21.47 -5.81
C SER A 5 47.47 -20.05 -5.55
N THR A 6 47.64 -19.20 -6.56
CA THR A 6 47.18 -17.82 -6.69
C THR A 6 45.72 -17.63 -6.27
N ILE A 7 45.49 -16.70 -5.34
CA ILE A 7 44.19 -16.13 -5.00
C ILE A 7 43.77 -15.19 -6.15
N LEU A 8 42.79 -15.62 -6.95
CA LEU A 8 41.96 -14.71 -7.74
C LEU A 8 40.75 -14.35 -6.87
N ALA A 9 40.60 -13.06 -6.61
CA ALA A 9 39.45 -12.50 -5.90
C ALA A 9 38.14 -12.93 -6.60
N GLN A 10 37.22 -13.55 -5.85
CA GLN A 10 35.85 -13.73 -6.30
C GLN A 10 35.19 -12.34 -6.35
N VAL A 11 35.03 -11.83 -7.57
CA VAL A 11 33.98 -10.86 -7.87
C VAL A 11 32.66 -11.58 -7.61
N ALA A 12 31.98 -11.22 -6.52
CA ALA A 12 30.60 -11.61 -6.30
C ALA A 12 29.75 -10.88 -7.36
N ASN A 13 29.53 -11.56 -8.49
CA ASN A 13 28.52 -11.21 -9.44
C ASN A 13 27.18 -11.66 -8.85
N GLU A 14 26.52 -10.79 -8.09
CA GLU A 14 25.14 -11.01 -7.65
C GLU A 14 24.22 -10.93 -8.88
N THR A 15 24.17 -12.03 -9.60
CA THR A 15 23.07 -12.33 -10.52
C THR A 15 21.82 -12.42 -9.66
N ILE A 16 20.95 -11.42 -9.74
CA ILE A 16 19.61 -11.43 -9.15
C ILE A 16 18.85 -12.60 -9.79
N THR A 17 18.87 -13.76 -9.12
CA THR A 17 18.10 -14.92 -9.52
C THR A 17 16.66 -14.77 -9.00
N PRO A 18 15.67 -15.38 -9.67
CA PRO A 18 14.27 -15.38 -9.26
C PRO A 18 13.98 -16.16 -7.95
N GLU A 19 15.00 -16.61 -7.22
CA GLU A 19 14.83 -17.42 -6.00
C GLU A 19 14.48 -16.61 -4.74
N ASN A 20 14.58 -15.28 -4.75
CA ASN A 20 14.14 -14.47 -3.61
C ASN A 20 12.61 -14.20 -3.58
N SER A 21 11.87 -14.61 -4.61
CA SER A 21 10.40 -14.44 -4.68
C SER A 21 9.58 -15.69 -4.37
N VAL A 22 10.20 -16.87 -4.17
CA VAL A 22 9.42 -18.13 -4.07
C VAL A 22 8.60 -18.24 -2.77
N ASN A 23 8.90 -17.43 -1.75
CA ASN A 23 8.25 -17.49 -0.45
C ASN A 23 7.53 -16.21 -0.04
N ALA A 24 7.68 -15.12 -0.79
CA ALA A 24 7.03 -13.86 -0.49
C ALA A 24 5.50 -14.03 -0.43
N LYS A 25 4.88 -13.34 0.52
CA LYS A 25 3.43 -13.37 0.76
C LYS A 25 2.88 -11.96 0.71
N ILE A 26 1.61 -11.85 0.34
CA ILE A 26 0.87 -10.61 0.53
C ILE A 26 0.76 -10.36 2.03
N SER A 27 1.20 -9.17 2.47
CA SER A 27 0.98 -8.73 3.84
C SER A 27 -0.48 -8.30 3.99
N PRO A 28 -1.18 -8.66 5.07
CA PRO A 28 -2.55 -8.21 5.30
C PRO A 28 -2.65 -6.70 5.61
N GLY A 29 -1.52 -6.01 5.83
CA GLY A 29 -1.45 -4.61 6.23
C GLY A 29 -1.05 -4.45 7.71
N ASN A 30 -1.33 -3.28 8.29
CA ASN A 30 -0.97 -2.95 9.68
C ASN A 30 -2.23 -2.62 10.51
N SER A 31 -2.10 -1.89 11.62
CA SER A 31 -3.25 -1.51 12.45
C SER A 31 -4.20 -0.50 11.78
N LYS A 32 -3.71 0.23 10.77
CA LYS A 32 -4.42 1.31 10.08
C LYS A 32 -4.83 0.97 8.67
N TYR A 33 -4.03 0.21 7.94
CA TYR A 33 -4.28 -0.15 6.56
C TYR A 33 -4.57 -1.64 6.40
N GLU A 34 -5.37 -1.98 5.41
CA GLU A 34 -5.60 -3.33 4.92
C GLU A 34 -5.33 -3.45 3.42
N TYR A 35 -4.86 -4.63 3.00
CA TYR A 35 -4.62 -4.92 1.59
C TYR A 35 -5.94 -4.99 0.81
N VAL A 36 -6.01 -4.33 -0.34
CA VAL A 36 -7.21 -4.31 -1.20
C VAL A 36 -7.00 -4.96 -2.56
N GLY A 37 -5.74 -5.14 -2.98
CA GLY A 37 -5.41 -5.92 -4.16
C GLY A 37 -4.17 -5.45 -4.90
N CYS A 38 -3.83 -6.21 -5.94
CA CYS A 38 -2.87 -5.82 -6.96
C CYS A 38 -3.56 -4.95 -8.02
N TYR A 39 -2.96 -3.81 -8.36
CA TYR A 39 -3.49 -2.89 -9.37
C TYR A 39 -2.46 -2.59 -10.44
N SER A 40 -2.87 -2.43 -11.70
CA SER A 40 -1.99 -1.96 -12.76
C SER A 40 -1.57 -0.51 -12.54
N GLU A 41 -0.36 -0.15 -12.96
CA GLU A 41 0.08 1.24 -13.06
C GLU A 41 -0.49 1.87 -14.34
N THR A 42 -1.09 3.05 -14.25
CA THR A 42 -1.79 3.73 -15.35
C THR A 42 -0.90 4.70 -16.13
N THR A 43 0.34 4.90 -15.71
CA THR A 43 1.29 5.86 -16.32
C THR A 43 1.46 5.65 -17.83
N LEU A 44 1.40 4.41 -18.30
CA LEU A 44 1.58 4.07 -19.73
C LEU A 44 0.27 3.88 -20.49
N ASN A 45 -0.88 4.04 -19.82
CA ASN A 45 -2.18 3.84 -20.46
C ASN A 45 -2.52 5.03 -21.37
N ASN A 46 -3.09 4.75 -22.54
CA ASN A 46 -3.53 5.81 -23.44
C ASN A 46 -4.61 6.68 -22.78
N GLY A 47 -4.46 8.00 -22.90
CA GLY A 47 -5.43 8.97 -22.38
C GLY A 47 -5.25 9.34 -20.90
N THR A 48 -4.25 8.79 -20.19
CA THR A 48 -3.95 9.17 -18.80
C THR A 48 -2.96 10.33 -18.70
N ASN A 49 -2.31 10.73 -19.80
CA ASN A 49 -1.27 11.76 -19.83
C ASN A 49 -0.14 11.51 -18.80
N GLY A 50 0.20 10.24 -18.55
CA GLY A 50 1.21 9.87 -17.56
C GLY A 50 0.72 9.91 -16.11
N MET A 51 -0.58 10.10 -15.88
CA MET A 51 -1.13 10.00 -14.52
C MET A 51 -0.99 8.57 -13.99
N ARG A 52 -0.48 8.50 -12.76
CA ARG A 52 -0.30 7.24 -12.06
C ARG A 52 -1.57 6.72 -11.41
N THR A 53 -1.55 5.45 -11.03
CA THR A 53 -2.61 4.81 -10.25
C THR A 53 -2.81 5.49 -8.90
N LEU A 54 -1.70 5.84 -8.23
CA LEU A 54 -1.66 6.65 -7.01
C LEU A 54 -0.85 7.93 -7.29
N ASN A 55 -1.54 9.05 -7.48
CA ASN A 55 -0.93 10.28 -8.02
C ASN A 55 -1.21 11.57 -7.22
N SER A 56 -1.86 11.48 -6.06
CA SER A 56 -2.33 12.66 -5.31
C SER A 56 -1.60 12.93 -4.00
N GLY A 57 -0.46 12.27 -3.77
CA GLY A 57 0.29 12.38 -2.53
C GLY A 57 1.80 12.31 -2.70
N LYS A 58 2.47 11.99 -1.61
CA LYS A 58 3.94 11.88 -1.54
C LYS A 58 4.44 10.49 -1.89
N THR A 59 5.72 10.40 -2.18
CA THR A 59 6.38 9.19 -2.67
C THR A 59 7.77 9.07 -2.08
N GLU A 60 8.24 7.85 -1.87
CA GLU A 60 9.64 7.59 -1.53
C GLU A 60 10.13 6.28 -2.15
N SER A 61 11.45 6.12 -2.28
CA SER A 61 12.09 4.89 -2.70
C SER A 61 13.32 4.68 -1.85
N VAL A 62 13.36 3.60 -1.06
CA VAL A 62 14.47 3.31 -0.14
C VAL A 62 14.88 1.85 -0.20
N ASP A 63 16.18 1.57 -0.05
CA ASP A 63 16.71 0.20 -0.12
C ASP A 63 16.43 -0.64 1.15
N THR A 64 15.61 -0.11 2.06
CA THR A 64 15.11 -0.78 3.26
C THR A 64 13.59 -0.91 3.26
N MET A 65 12.93 -0.77 2.11
CA MET A 65 11.46 -0.76 2.02
C MET A 65 10.86 -2.07 2.51
N THR A 66 9.86 -1.97 3.40
CA THR A 66 8.93 -3.05 3.76
C THR A 66 7.50 -2.59 3.54
N VAL A 67 6.53 -3.50 3.63
CA VAL A 67 5.12 -3.10 3.62
C VAL A 67 4.85 -2.13 4.76
N GLU A 68 5.26 -2.47 5.98
CA GLU A 68 4.98 -1.66 7.17
C GLU A 68 5.57 -0.25 7.06
N SER A 69 6.81 -0.11 6.55
CA SER A 69 7.42 1.22 6.42
C SER A 69 6.65 2.12 5.47
N CYS A 70 6.16 1.59 4.34
CA CYS A 70 5.34 2.36 3.41
C CYS A 70 3.98 2.76 4.01
N LEU A 71 3.32 1.84 4.72
CA LEU A 71 2.04 2.13 5.37
C LEU A 71 2.19 3.22 6.43
N ASP A 72 3.25 3.16 7.24
CA ASP A 72 3.53 4.18 8.25
C ASP A 72 3.92 5.53 7.60
N TYR A 73 4.70 5.50 6.51
CA TYR A 73 5.03 6.68 5.73
C TYR A 73 3.78 7.41 5.21
N CYS A 74 2.83 6.67 4.62
CA CYS A 74 1.58 7.24 4.13
C CYS A 74 0.64 7.66 5.27
N ASN A 75 0.63 6.92 6.38
CA ASN A 75 -0.17 7.27 7.55
C ASN A 75 0.23 8.63 8.17
N ASN A 76 1.52 8.98 8.13
CA ASN A 76 2.03 10.19 8.80
C ASN A 76 1.34 11.49 8.34
N ASP A 77 0.82 11.51 7.11
CA ASP A 77 0.07 12.66 6.58
C ASP A 77 -1.41 12.32 6.25
N GLY A 78 -1.90 11.16 6.71
CA GLY A 78 -3.31 10.79 6.59
C GLY A 78 -3.78 10.48 5.16
N TYR A 79 -2.94 9.86 4.34
CA TYR A 79 -3.34 9.41 3.00
C TYR A 79 -4.28 8.20 3.06
N GLU A 80 -5.28 8.16 2.19
CA GLU A 80 -6.28 7.07 2.18
C GLU A 80 -5.69 5.75 1.63
N PHE A 81 -4.76 5.87 0.69
CA PHE A 81 -4.12 4.75 0.01
C PHE A 81 -2.61 4.80 0.15
N ALA A 82 -2.03 3.61 0.29
CA ALA A 82 -0.62 3.34 0.16
C ALA A 82 -0.43 2.26 -0.91
N GLY A 83 0.56 2.41 -1.78
CA GLY A 83 0.89 1.44 -2.81
C GLY A 83 2.38 1.18 -2.85
N LEU A 84 2.74 -0.10 -2.91
CA LEU A 84 4.13 -0.51 -3.09
C LEU A 84 4.36 -0.96 -4.52
N GLU A 85 5.44 -0.49 -5.13
CA GLU A 85 5.83 -0.81 -6.50
C GLU A 85 7.31 -1.14 -6.58
N TYR A 86 7.66 -2.04 -7.50
CA TYR A 86 9.04 -2.32 -7.90
C TYR A 86 10.01 -2.50 -6.71
N THR A 87 9.64 -3.39 -5.78
CA THR A 87 10.42 -3.82 -4.58
C THR A 87 10.70 -2.75 -3.52
N LYS A 88 10.74 -1.47 -3.89
CA LYS A 88 11.27 -0.40 -3.04
C LYS A 88 10.55 0.94 -3.09
N GLU A 89 9.60 1.10 -4.00
CA GLU A 89 8.86 2.35 -4.13
C GLU A 89 7.61 2.33 -3.26
N CYS A 90 7.32 3.45 -2.62
CA CYS A 90 6.11 3.69 -1.85
C CYS A 90 5.39 4.92 -2.41
N TRP A 91 4.10 4.76 -2.66
CA TRP A 91 3.24 5.76 -3.26
C TRP A 91 2.05 6.02 -2.34
N CYS A 92 1.87 7.26 -1.89
CA CYS A 92 0.73 7.67 -1.09
C CYS A 92 -0.26 8.46 -1.94
N SER A 93 -1.54 8.30 -1.67
CA SER A 93 -2.58 9.04 -2.40
C SER A 93 -3.86 9.13 -1.56
N HIS A 94 -4.62 10.21 -1.72
CA HIS A 94 -5.99 10.29 -1.20
C HIS A 94 -6.99 9.55 -2.10
N PHE A 95 -6.59 9.24 -3.34
CA PHE A 95 -7.46 8.63 -4.34
C PHE A 95 -6.76 7.48 -5.05
N LEU A 96 -7.53 6.43 -5.33
CA LEU A 96 -7.16 5.42 -6.32
C LEU A 96 -7.74 5.85 -7.67
N SER A 97 -6.91 5.85 -8.72
CA SER A 97 -7.34 6.19 -10.07
C SER A 97 -8.53 5.33 -10.52
N GLY A 98 -9.59 5.96 -11.04
CA GLY A 98 -10.79 5.25 -11.52
C GLY A 98 -10.58 4.41 -12.78
N VAL A 99 -9.42 4.54 -13.43
CA VAL A 99 -9.01 3.72 -14.58
C VAL A 99 -7.95 2.68 -14.21
N ALA A 100 -7.58 2.58 -12.93
CA ALA A 100 -6.69 1.52 -12.47
C ALA A 100 -7.44 0.18 -12.48
N GLU A 101 -6.84 -0.82 -13.11
CA GLU A 101 -7.44 -2.15 -13.20
C GLU A 101 -6.94 -3.00 -12.04
N LYS A 102 -7.87 -3.63 -11.32
CA LYS A 102 -7.53 -4.66 -10.35
C LYS A 102 -7.09 -5.91 -11.10
N LEU A 103 -5.91 -6.43 -10.76
CA LEU A 103 -5.31 -7.62 -11.35
C LEU A 103 -5.49 -8.83 -10.43
N ASP A 104 -5.08 -10.00 -10.92
CA ASP A 104 -4.83 -11.13 -10.02
C ASP A 104 -3.71 -10.77 -9.05
N ASP A 105 -3.85 -11.20 -7.79
CA ASP A 105 -2.88 -10.98 -6.74
C ASP A 105 -1.49 -11.52 -7.12
N SER A 106 -1.41 -12.59 -7.93
CA SER A 106 -0.16 -13.16 -8.44
C SER A 106 0.60 -12.24 -9.39
N ALA A 107 -0.03 -11.17 -9.91
CA ALA A 107 0.63 -10.21 -10.78
C ALA A 107 1.59 -9.32 -9.99
N CYS A 108 1.34 -9.10 -8.69
CA CYS A 108 2.26 -8.44 -7.78
C CYS A 108 3.21 -9.51 -7.23
N ASP A 109 4.37 -9.64 -7.87
CA ASP A 109 5.27 -10.79 -7.75
C ASP A 109 6.68 -10.43 -7.24
N LEU A 110 6.93 -9.16 -6.92
CA LEU A 110 8.22 -8.69 -6.43
C LEU A 110 8.23 -8.59 -4.91
N ALA A 111 9.19 -9.26 -4.29
CA ALA A 111 9.41 -9.16 -2.86
C ALA A 111 9.98 -7.77 -2.47
N CYS A 112 9.71 -7.34 -1.24
CA CYS A 112 10.26 -6.10 -0.68
C CYS A 112 11.77 -6.21 -0.49
N ILE A 113 12.51 -5.16 -0.83
CA ILE A 113 13.98 -5.14 -0.69
C ILE A 113 14.41 -5.22 0.79
N GLY A 114 13.65 -4.60 1.70
CA GLY A 114 13.90 -4.64 3.13
C GLY A 114 13.31 -5.85 3.85
N ASN A 115 12.42 -6.62 3.19
CA ASN A 115 11.85 -7.84 3.75
C ASN A 115 11.36 -8.79 2.64
N THR A 116 12.20 -9.75 2.27
CA THR A 116 11.93 -10.68 1.15
C THR A 116 10.77 -11.65 1.39
N THR A 117 10.20 -11.66 2.61
CA THR A 117 9.01 -12.47 2.92
C THR A 117 7.69 -11.80 2.55
N GLN A 118 7.73 -10.52 2.13
CA GLN A 118 6.55 -9.71 1.81
C GLN A 118 6.57 -9.28 0.33
N ILE A 119 5.39 -9.21 -0.29
CA ILE A 119 5.23 -8.68 -1.65
C ILE A 119 5.12 -7.14 -1.62
N CYS A 120 5.95 -6.47 -2.43
CA CYS A 120 6.04 -5.03 -2.65
C CYS A 120 5.76 -4.66 -4.12
N GLY A 121 4.61 -5.12 -4.63
CA GLY A 121 4.14 -4.81 -5.98
C GLY A 121 4.81 -5.63 -7.07
N GLY A 122 4.95 -5.03 -8.24
CA GLY A 122 5.57 -5.61 -9.43
C GLY A 122 6.07 -4.50 -10.36
N ALA A 123 6.63 -4.87 -11.52
CA ALA A 123 6.91 -3.89 -12.56
C ALA A 123 5.59 -3.36 -13.15
N LEU A 124 5.33 -2.05 -12.98
CA LEU A 124 4.08 -1.38 -13.37
C LEU A 124 2.84 -1.96 -12.70
N LYS A 125 2.99 -2.41 -11.45
CA LYS A 125 1.92 -3.03 -10.66
C LYS A 125 2.10 -2.66 -9.20
N LEU A 126 1.02 -2.21 -8.57
CA LEU A 126 1.04 -1.79 -7.17
C LEU A 126 0.32 -2.80 -6.29
N SER A 127 0.98 -3.20 -5.20
CA SER A 127 0.28 -3.77 -4.05
C SER A 127 -0.39 -2.63 -3.29
N VAL A 128 -1.71 -2.50 -3.38
CA VAL A 128 -2.46 -1.37 -2.83
C VAL A 128 -3.10 -1.75 -1.50
N TYR A 129 -3.00 -0.81 -0.56
CA TYR A 129 -3.60 -0.86 0.76
C TYR A 129 -4.45 0.40 0.98
N THR A 130 -5.55 0.26 1.73
CA THR A 130 -6.42 1.39 2.10
C THR A 130 -6.59 1.47 3.61
N VAL A 131 -6.91 2.66 4.12
CA VAL A 131 -7.25 2.83 5.53
C VAL A 131 -8.44 1.95 5.86
N LYS A 132 -8.33 1.16 6.94
CA LYS A 132 -9.41 0.32 7.42
C LYS A 132 -10.61 1.19 7.75
N ASP A 133 -11.79 0.76 7.32
CA ASP A 133 -13.06 1.30 7.80
C ASP A 133 -13.11 1.14 9.32
N SER A 134 -12.73 2.21 10.02
CA SER A 134 -12.92 2.31 11.46
C SER A 134 -14.41 2.41 11.65
N LYS A 135 -15.12 1.26 11.77
CA LYS A 135 -16.58 1.17 11.97
C LYS A 135 -17.06 2.46 12.59
N LYS A 136 -17.63 3.34 11.75
CA LYS A 136 -17.92 4.73 12.04
C LYS A 136 -18.38 4.87 13.49
N GLY A 137 -17.44 5.18 14.38
CA GLY A 137 -17.58 5.12 15.84
C GLY A 137 -18.40 6.28 16.39
N ALA A 138 -19.28 6.83 15.58
CA ALA A 138 -20.35 7.70 15.98
C ALA A 138 -21.59 7.16 15.27
N ALA A 139 -22.29 6.27 15.96
CA ALA A 139 -23.75 6.27 15.93
C ALA A 139 -24.16 7.74 15.86
N GLY A 140 -24.81 8.13 14.75
CA GLY A 140 -25.43 9.43 14.67
C GLY A 140 -26.19 9.64 15.97
N LYS A 141 -25.82 10.68 16.71
CA LYS A 141 -26.58 11.14 17.85
C LYS A 141 -27.97 11.43 17.30
N VAL A 142 -28.90 10.48 17.43
CA VAL A 142 -30.31 10.70 17.13
C VAL A 142 -30.74 11.79 18.10
N VAL A 143 -30.73 13.03 17.63
CA VAL A 143 -31.34 14.15 18.33
C VAL A 143 -32.84 13.88 18.27
N ARG A 144 -33.35 13.20 19.31
CA ARG A 144 -34.79 13.14 19.55
C ARG A 144 -35.20 14.56 19.96
N THR A 145 -35.74 15.32 19.03
CA THR A 145 -36.44 16.56 19.33
C THR A 145 -37.64 16.21 20.23
N ALA A 146 -37.67 16.78 21.43
CA ALA A 146 -38.81 16.68 22.32
C ALA A 146 -40.00 17.46 21.71
N PRO A 147 -41.24 16.94 21.77
CA PRO A 147 -42.40 17.73 21.39
C PRO A 147 -42.62 18.83 22.44
N VAL A 148 -42.54 20.08 22.01
CA VAL A 148 -43.01 21.24 22.80
C VAL A 148 -44.53 21.23 22.70
N GLY A 149 -45.20 20.85 23.79
CA GLY A 149 -46.65 20.75 23.78
C GLY A 149 -47.26 20.30 25.12
N SER A 150 -46.90 20.98 26.21
CA SER A 150 -47.70 20.94 27.44
C SER A 150 -47.90 22.38 27.90
N ILE A 151 -48.94 23.02 27.36
CA ILE A 151 -49.46 24.25 27.93
C ILE A 151 -50.58 23.87 28.89
N LEU A 152 -50.41 24.40 30.09
CA LEU A 152 -51.17 24.28 31.33
C LEU A 152 -52.69 24.25 31.15
N ALA A 153 -53.30 23.35 31.92
CA ALA A 153 -54.60 23.56 32.53
C ALA A 153 -54.48 24.64 33.63
N LEU A 154 -55.18 25.76 33.48
CA LEU A 154 -55.77 26.65 34.51
C LEU A 154 -56.83 27.46 33.74
N GLY A 155 -58.13 27.23 33.88
CA GLY A 155 -58.92 27.65 35.04
C GLY A 155 -59.61 28.99 34.73
N ILE A 156 -60.89 28.92 34.36
CA ILE A 156 -62.08 29.74 34.76
C ILE A 156 -63.30 29.08 34.13
#